data_AF-A0A7V0WLR3-F1
#
_entry.id   AF-A0A7V0WLR3-F1
#
_cell.length_a   1.000
_cell.length_b   1.000
_cell.length_c   1.000
_cell.angle_alpha   90.00
_cell.angle_beta   90.00
_cell.angle_gamma   90.00
#
_symmetry.space_group_name_H-M   'P 1'
#
loop_
_entity.id
_entity.type
_entity.pdbx_description
1 polymer ?
#
loop_
_entity_poly.entity_id
_entity_poly.type
_entity_poly.pdbx_seq_one_letter_code
_entity_poly.pdbx_strand_id
1 'polypeptide(L)'
;TFSQTSYGQLWHSGIKLGTARPLFGVGVQNFRVACSDPKIGLPPTVSDRCGLHPHNMYIQWFADTGIPGVIGFMTLVVVWLRRFWKCGAVASWSGWLLGPAIGVFLYLWPIATTGGFFSNWNAVTFWLVLGWTLSAARRAAERNSPLFLAARAVNAVGSDLRRRPAGGERSAP
;
A
#
# COMPACT_ATOMS: atom_id res chain seq x y z
N THR A 1 -6.53 28.86 -9.65
CA THR A 1 -6.98 27.85 -8.66
C THR A 1 -6.54 26.47 -9.13
N PHE A 2 -6.44 25.46 -8.24
CA PHE A 2 -6.02 24.09 -8.60
C PHE A 2 -6.83 23.52 -9.77
N SER A 3 -8.12 23.80 -9.82
CA SER A 3 -9.03 23.36 -10.88
C SER A 3 -8.61 23.78 -12.29
N GLN A 4 -7.81 24.84 -12.45
CA GLN A 4 -7.35 25.35 -13.75
C GLN A 4 -6.01 24.76 -14.19
N THR A 5 -5.36 23.97 -13.34
CA THR A 5 -4.10 23.29 -13.68
C THR A 5 -4.36 22.02 -14.48
N SER A 6 -3.37 21.53 -15.24
CA SER A 6 -3.47 20.26 -15.98
C SER A 6 -3.85 19.08 -15.06
N TYR A 7 -3.32 19.04 -13.84
CA TYR A 7 -3.68 18.03 -12.83
C TYR A 7 -5.16 18.15 -12.41
N GLY A 8 -5.62 19.35 -12.11
CA GLY A 8 -7.02 19.61 -11.73
C GLY A 8 -8.00 19.26 -12.85
N GLN A 9 -7.66 19.56 -14.10
CA GLN A 9 -8.49 19.19 -15.27
C GLN A 9 -8.58 17.68 -15.44
N LEU A 10 -7.48 16.95 -15.24
CA LEU A 10 -7.47 15.48 -15.30
C LEU A 10 -8.28 14.85 -14.16
N TRP A 11 -8.21 15.41 -12.96
CA TRP A 11 -9.07 14.98 -11.84
C TRP A 11 -10.54 15.19 -12.17
N HIS A 12 -10.89 16.35 -12.72
CA HIS A 12 -12.26 16.68 -13.11
C HIS A 12 -12.79 15.75 -14.22
N SER A 13 -12.00 15.47 -15.25
CA SER A 13 -12.32 14.48 -16.28
C SER A 13 -12.53 13.08 -15.70
N GLY A 14 -11.68 12.64 -14.77
CA GLY A 14 -11.80 11.34 -14.12
C GLY A 14 -13.10 11.20 -13.32
N ILE A 15 -13.44 12.22 -12.54
CA ILE A 15 -14.71 12.26 -11.80
C ILE A 15 -15.89 12.23 -12.78
N LYS A 16 -15.85 13.04 -13.84
CA LYS A 16 -16.92 13.09 -14.85
C LYS A 16 -17.13 11.76 -15.58
N LEU A 17 -16.04 11.05 -15.91
CA LEU A 17 -16.11 9.73 -16.53
C LEU A 17 -16.71 8.69 -15.58
N GLY A 18 -16.25 8.67 -14.33
CA GLY A 18 -16.78 7.75 -13.33
C GLY A 18 -18.25 8.01 -13.02
N THR A 19 -18.68 9.27 -12.93
CA THR A 19 -20.10 9.61 -12.72
C THR A 19 -20.98 9.26 -13.91
N ALA A 20 -20.46 9.35 -15.14
CA ALA A 20 -21.17 8.93 -16.33
C ALA A 20 -21.31 7.39 -16.45
N ARG A 21 -20.40 6.62 -15.85
CA ARG A 21 -20.41 5.15 -15.87
C ARG A 21 -20.14 4.56 -14.47
N PRO A 22 -21.03 4.76 -13.49
CA PRO A 22 -20.73 4.52 -12.08
C PRO A 22 -20.58 3.05 -11.71
N LEU A 23 -21.11 2.10 -12.50
CA LEU A 23 -21.06 0.68 -12.15
C LEU A 23 -19.78 -0.02 -12.61
N PHE A 24 -19.31 0.26 -13.83
CA PHE A 24 -18.18 -0.45 -14.42
C PHE A 24 -17.06 0.48 -14.91
N GLY A 25 -17.24 1.80 -14.77
CA GLY A 25 -16.30 2.78 -15.31
C GLY A 25 -16.17 2.65 -16.83
N VAL A 26 -14.98 3.00 -17.32
CA VAL A 26 -14.62 2.93 -18.74
C VAL A 26 -13.70 1.75 -19.07
N GLY A 27 -13.33 0.94 -18.07
CA GLY A 27 -12.34 -0.12 -18.17
C GLY A 27 -10.93 0.37 -17.81
N VAL A 28 -10.13 -0.53 -17.24
CA VAL A 28 -8.75 -0.26 -16.80
C VAL A 28 -7.90 0.24 -17.97
N GLN A 29 -7.18 1.35 -17.74
CA GLN A 29 -6.33 2.02 -18.73
C GLN A 29 -7.07 2.63 -19.94
N ASN A 30 -8.41 2.71 -19.93
CA ASN A 30 -9.17 3.31 -21.03
C ASN A 30 -9.46 4.81 -20.85
N PHE A 31 -9.02 5.42 -19.74
CA PHE A 31 -9.28 6.82 -19.41
C PHE A 31 -9.02 7.79 -20.59
N ARG A 32 -7.85 7.71 -21.25
CA ARG A 32 -7.49 8.61 -22.36
C ARG A 32 -8.48 8.55 -23.52
N VAL A 33 -8.89 7.33 -23.88
CA VAL A 33 -9.79 7.07 -25.01
C VAL A 33 -11.19 7.56 -24.66
N ALA A 34 -11.70 7.18 -23.48
CA ALA A 34 -13.03 7.57 -23.04
C ALA A 34 -13.16 9.07 -22.74
N CYS A 35 -12.09 9.73 -22.30
CA CYS A 35 -12.06 11.17 -22.08
C CYS A 35 -12.19 11.97 -23.39
N SER A 36 -11.70 11.40 -24.49
CA SER A 36 -11.76 12.05 -25.81
C SER A 36 -13.15 11.95 -26.45
N ASP A 37 -14.07 11.15 -25.87
CA ASP A 37 -15.45 11.04 -26.34
C ASP A 37 -16.21 12.36 -26.09
N PRO A 38 -16.70 13.04 -27.14
CA PRO A 38 -17.44 14.30 -27.01
C PRO A 38 -18.72 14.20 -26.16
N LYS A 39 -19.29 12.99 -26.01
CA LYS A 39 -20.55 12.77 -25.27
C LYS A 39 -20.36 12.80 -23.76
N ILE A 40 -19.16 12.44 -23.28
CA ILE A 40 -18.90 12.19 -21.84
C ILE A 40 -17.80 13.12 -21.32
N GLY A 41 -16.74 13.33 -22.11
CA GLY A 41 -15.55 14.09 -21.73
C GLY A 41 -15.79 15.58 -21.50
N LEU A 42 -14.75 16.30 -21.05
CA LEU A 42 -14.80 17.76 -20.98
C LEU A 42 -14.78 18.37 -22.40
N PRO A 43 -15.36 19.59 -22.59
CA PRO A 43 -15.38 20.25 -23.89
C PRO A 43 -13.99 20.34 -24.52
N PRO A 44 -13.87 20.21 -25.85
CA PRO A 44 -12.59 20.23 -26.53
C PRO A 44 -11.72 21.48 -26.32
N THR A 45 -12.35 22.55 -25.85
CA THR A 45 -11.74 23.85 -25.56
C THR A 45 -10.89 23.85 -24.29
N VAL A 46 -11.04 22.85 -23.41
CA VAL A 46 -10.24 22.74 -22.19
C VAL A 46 -8.92 22.03 -22.52
N SER A 47 -7.78 22.72 -22.39
CA SER A 47 -6.45 22.15 -22.57
C SER A 47 -6.14 21.12 -21.48
N ASP A 48 -5.33 20.11 -21.81
CA ASP A 48 -4.86 19.04 -20.91
C ASP A 48 -5.96 18.26 -20.18
N ARG A 49 -7.21 18.33 -20.65
CA ARG A 49 -8.35 17.61 -20.06
C ARG A 49 -8.22 16.09 -20.14
N CYS A 50 -7.50 15.58 -21.14
CA CYS A 50 -7.31 14.16 -21.38
C CYS A 50 -5.82 13.83 -21.39
N GLY A 51 -5.43 12.96 -20.47
CA GLY A 51 -4.08 12.45 -20.30
C GLY A 51 -4.11 10.93 -20.24
N LEU A 52 -3.03 10.31 -19.78
CA LEU A 52 -2.97 8.84 -19.66
C LEU A 52 -3.88 8.32 -18.53
N HIS A 53 -4.00 9.07 -17.45
CA HIS A 53 -4.82 8.73 -16.29
C HIS A 53 -5.18 10.00 -15.51
N PRO A 54 -6.22 9.99 -14.66
CA PRO A 54 -6.40 11.03 -13.67
C PRO A 54 -5.28 10.85 -12.65
N HIS A 55 -4.49 11.88 -12.38
CA HIS A 55 -3.33 11.85 -11.48
C HIS A 55 -3.72 11.71 -9.99
N ASN A 56 -4.62 10.78 -9.68
CA ASN A 56 -5.05 10.40 -8.35
C ASN A 56 -5.61 8.98 -8.46
N MET A 57 -5.05 8.04 -7.70
CA MET A 57 -5.41 6.62 -7.83
C MET A 57 -6.89 6.34 -7.52
N TYR A 58 -7.50 7.10 -6.61
CA TYR A 58 -8.89 6.87 -6.21
C TYR A 58 -9.85 7.31 -7.31
N ILE A 59 -9.55 8.45 -7.93
CA ILE A 59 -10.26 8.91 -9.12
C ILE A 59 -10.03 7.94 -10.28
N GLN A 60 -8.82 7.39 -10.42
CA GLN A 60 -8.53 6.37 -11.44
C GLN A 60 -9.33 5.10 -11.22
N TRP A 61 -9.37 4.55 -10.01
CA TRP A 61 -10.21 3.40 -9.67
C TRP A 61 -11.67 3.67 -9.98
N PHE A 62 -12.18 4.86 -9.62
CA PHE A 62 -13.56 5.24 -9.91
C PHE A 62 -13.85 5.34 -11.41
N ALA A 63 -13.00 6.03 -12.18
CA ALA A 63 -13.16 6.18 -13.62
C ALA A 63 -13.04 4.85 -14.36
N ASP A 64 -12.07 4.01 -13.99
CA ASP A 64 -11.73 2.78 -14.72
C ASP A 64 -12.65 1.61 -14.35
N THR A 65 -13.11 1.51 -13.10
CA THR A 65 -13.81 0.32 -12.58
C THR A 65 -15.17 0.62 -11.95
N GLY A 66 -15.53 1.89 -11.77
CA GLY A 66 -16.75 2.30 -11.09
C GLY A 66 -16.72 2.05 -9.57
N ILE A 67 -17.88 2.22 -8.95
CA ILE A 67 -18.13 2.07 -7.52
C ILE A 67 -17.73 0.67 -7.00
N PRO A 68 -18.07 -0.46 -7.67
CA PRO A 68 -17.71 -1.78 -7.18
C PRO A 68 -16.19 -1.96 -7.02
N GLY A 69 -15.40 -1.50 -7.98
CA GLY A 69 -13.95 -1.60 -7.91
C GLY A 69 -13.35 -0.68 -6.84
N VAL A 70 -13.87 0.54 -6.67
CA VAL A 70 -13.49 1.42 -5.56
C VAL A 70 -13.79 0.77 -4.20
N ILE A 71 -14.97 0.18 -4.03
CA ILE A 71 -15.34 -0.52 -2.78
C ILE A 71 -14.38 -1.69 -2.53
N GLY A 72 -14.09 -2.50 -3.54
CA GLY A 72 -13.14 -3.60 -3.44
C GLY A 72 -11.74 -3.12 -3.02
N PHE A 73 -11.22 -2.08 -3.68
CA PHE A 73 -9.92 -1.50 -3.36
C PHE A 73 -9.88 -0.91 -1.95
N MET A 74 -10.90 -0.14 -1.54
CA MET A 74 -10.97 0.44 -0.20
C MET A 74 -11.08 -0.64 0.88
N THR A 75 -11.76 -1.75 0.60
CA THR A 75 -11.82 -2.90 1.51
C THR A 75 -10.42 -3.48 1.75
N LEU A 76 -9.63 -3.66 0.68
CA LEU A 76 -8.23 -4.12 0.79
C LEU A 76 -7.37 -3.14 1.60
N VAL A 77 -7.48 -1.84 1.32
CA VAL A 77 -6.76 -0.78 2.05
C VAL A 77 -7.07 -0.86 3.55
N VAL A 78 -8.34 -0.97 3.93
CA VAL A 78 -8.76 -1.10 5.33
C VAL A 78 -8.19 -2.37 5.98
N VAL A 79 -8.21 -3.50 5.27
CA VAL A 79 -7.63 -4.77 5.77
C VAL A 79 -6.13 -4.63 6.02
N TRP A 80 -5.39 -4.02 5.11
CA TRP A 80 -3.95 -3.80 5.26
C TRP A 80 -3.63 -2.86 6.41
N LEU A 81 -4.30 -1.71 6.48
CA LEU A 81 -4.07 -0.73 7.55
C LEU A 81 -4.37 -1.32 8.95
N ARG A 82 -5.47 -2.08 9.08
CA ARG A 82 -5.78 -2.81 10.32
C ARG A 82 -4.69 -3.80 10.70
N ARG A 83 -4.17 -4.55 9.72
CA ARG A 83 -3.08 -5.50 9.94
C ARG A 83 -1.80 -4.79 10.37
N PHE A 84 -1.43 -3.70 9.72
CA PHE A 84 -0.23 -2.94 10.03
C PHE A 84 -0.31 -2.28 11.40
N TRP A 85 -1.45 -1.71 11.76
CA TRP A 85 -1.66 -1.12 13.09
C TRP A 85 -1.54 -2.18 14.19
N LYS A 86 -2.21 -3.31 14.02
CA LYS A 86 -2.16 -4.42 15.00
C LYS A 86 -0.74 -4.95 15.17
N CYS A 87 -0.01 -5.19 14.09
CA CYS A 87 1.37 -5.68 14.17
C CYS A 87 2.36 -4.61 14.64
N GLY A 88 2.15 -3.35 14.27
CA GLY A 88 2.97 -2.21 14.66
C GLY A 88 2.95 -2.00 16.17
N ALA A 89 1.75 -2.00 16.76
CA ALA A 89 1.58 -1.92 18.22
C ALA A 89 2.29 -3.06 18.95
N VAL A 90 2.19 -4.29 18.42
CA VAL A 90 2.77 -5.50 19.01
C VAL A 90 4.30 -5.56 18.91
N ALA A 91 4.87 -4.99 17.84
CA ALA A 91 6.32 -4.95 17.61
C ALA A 91 6.97 -3.62 17.97
N SER A 92 6.28 -2.77 18.75
CA SER A 92 6.72 -1.43 19.13
C SER A 92 7.28 -0.61 17.96
N TRP A 93 6.66 -0.77 16.78
CA TRP A 93 7.07 -0.11 15.53
C TRP A 93 8.56 -0.25 15.20
N SER A 94 9.10 -1.47 15.27
CA SER A 94 10.49 -1.74 14.83
C SER A 94 10.76 -1.16 13.42
N GLY A 95 11.98 -0.66 13.17
CA GLY A 95 12.33 -0.02 11.89
C GLY A 95 12.02 -0.85 10.65
N TRP A 96 12.14 -2.18 10.74
CA TRP A 96 11.80 -3.15 9.68
C TRP A 96 10.32 -3.15 9.28
N LEU A 97 9.44 -2.69 10.17
CA LEU A 97 8.00 -2.55 9.91
C LEU A 97 7.63 -1.08 9.67
N LEU A 98 8.15 -0.16 10.48
CA LEU A 98 7.79 1.26 10.42
C LEU A 98 8.17 1.90 9.08
N GLY A 99 9.38 1.66 8.58
CA GLY A 99 9.87 2.21 7.30
C GLY A 99 8.96 1.86 6.10
N PRO A 100 8.77 0.57 5.78
CA PRO A 100 7.92 0.20 4.66
C PRO A 100 6.43 0.53 4.90
N ALA A 101 5.95 0.51 6.15
CA ALA A 101 4.58 0.96 6.47
C ALA A 101 4.35 2.44 6.17
N ILE A 102 5.32 3.32 6.46
CA ILE A 102 5.28 4.72 6.03
C ILE A 102 5.26 4.81 4.50
N GLY A 103 6.05 3.99 3.81
CA GLY A 103 6.04 3.91 2.35
C GLY A 103 4.65 3.57 1.79
N VAL A 104 3.98 2.54 2.32
CA VAL A 104 2.60 2.20 1.91
C VAL A 104 1.65 3.36 2.21
N PHE A 105 1.79 4.01 3.37
CA PHE A 105 0.96 5.15 3.75
C PHE A 105 1.10 6.33 2.79
N LEU A 106 2.32 6.65 2.37
CA LEU A 106 2.58 7.72 1.39
C LEU A 106 1.97 7.40 0.03
N TYR A 107 2.04 6.15 -0.41
CA TYR A 107 1.34 5.71 -1.62
C TYR A 107 -0.18 5.90 -1.50
N LEU A 108 -0.77 5.47 -0.38
CA LEU A 108 -2.21 5.54 -0.13
C LEU A 108 -2.69 6.91 0.37
N TRP A 109 -1.88 7.96 0.24
CA TRP A 109 -2.29 9.30 0.66
C TRP A 109 -3.40 9.84 -0.27
N PRO A 110 -4.61 10.15 0.24
CA PRO A 110 -5.79 10.39 -0.61
C PRO A 110 -5.70 11.64 -1.47
N ILE A 111 -4.95 12.64 -1.01
CA ILE A 111 -4.83 13.97 -1.64
C ILE A 111 -3.61 14.03 -2.57
N ALA A 112 -2.70 13.06 -2.49
CA ALA A 112 -1.48 13.09 -3.30
C ALA A 112 -1.82 12.98 -4.79
N THR A 113 -1.05 13.69 -5.61
CA THR A 113 -0.98 13.36 -7.03
C THR A 113 -0.22 12.06 -7.19
N THR A 114 -0.77 11.13 -7.95
CA THR A 114 -0.16 9.81 -8.15
C THR A 114 0.12 9.56 -9.62
N GLY A 115 1.12 8.73 -9.91
CA GLY A 115 1.24 8.08 -11.20
C GLY A 115 0.09 7.11 -11.45
N GLY A 116 -0.03 6.60 -12.67
CA GLY A 116 -1.06 5.64 -13.03
C GLY A 116 -0.91 4.38 -12.19
N PHE A 117 -1.93 4.01 -11.42
CA PHE A 117 -1.86 2.85 -10.51
C PHE A 117 -1.62 1.54 -11.28
N PHE A 118 -2.27 1.41 -12.43
CA PHE A 118 -2.14 0.24 -13.31
C PHE A 118 -0.94 0.32 -14.27
N SER A 119 -0.04 1.30 -14.11
CA SER A 119 1.20 1.36 -14.90
C SER A 119 2.30 0.51 -14.27
N ASN A 120 3.11 -0.18 -15.09
CA ASN A 120 4.10 -1.14 -14.61
C ASN A 120 5.04 -0.57 -13.54
N TRP A 121 5.59 0.62 -13.74
CA TRP A 121 6.55 1.19 -12.80
C TRP A 121 5.94 1.51 -11.44
N ASN A 122 4.79 2.20 -11.41
CA ASN A 122 4.14 2.56 -10.17
C ASN A 122 3.59 1.31 -9.44
N ALA A 123 3.00 0.39 -10.19
CA ALA A 123 2.50 -0.87 -9.65
C ALA A 123 3.63 -1.70 -9.02
N VAL A 124 4.76 -1.88 -9.71
CA VAL A 124 5.89 -2.67 -9.19
C VAL A 124 6.38 -2.10 -7.86
N THR A 125 6.60 -0.79 -7.76
CA THR A 125 7.08 -0.20 -6.51
C THR A 125 6.02 -0.29 -5.39
N PHE A 126 4.75 -0.01 -5.70
CA PHE A 126 3.66 -0.14 -4.73
C PHE A 126 3.57 -1.57 -4.16
N TRP A 127 3.50 -2.58 -5.04
CA TRP A 127 3.35 -3.98 -4.62
C TRP A 127 4.58 -4.50 -3.88
N LEU A 128 5.78 -4.04 -4.24
CA LEU A 128 7.01 -4.38 -3.51
C LEU A 128 6.99 -3.84 -2.07
N VAL A 129 6.67 -2.55 -1.89
CA VAL A 129 6.61 -1.92 -0.57
C VAL A 129 5.48 -2.51 0.29
N LEU A 130 4.33 -2.82 -0.33
CA LEU A 130 3.23 -3.51 0.34
C LEU A 130 3.62 -4.93 0.78
N GLY A 131 4.23 -5.70 -0.11
CA GLY A 131 4.71 -7.07 0.18
C GLY A 131 5.75 -7.10 1.29
N TRP A 132 6.69 -6.15 1.28
CA TRP A 132 7.64 -5.97 2.37
C TRP A 132 6.92 -5.68 3.69
N THR A 133 6.02 -4.69 3.72
CA THR A 133 5.27 -4.34 4.95
C THR A 133 4.50 -5.54 5.50
N LEU A 134 3.83 -6.31 4.64
CA LEU A 134 3.10 -7.52 5.04
C LEU A 134 4.03 -8.60 5.60
N SER A 135 5.20 -8.81 4.99
CA SER A 135 6.22 -9.74 5.48
C SER A 135 6.76 -9.30 6.86
N ALA A 136 7.08 -8.02 7.02
CA ALA A 136 7.53 -7.46 8.29
C ALA A 136 6.45 -7.59 9.38
N ALA A 137 5.20 -7.31 9.04
CA ALA A 137 4.05 -7.46 9.94
C ALA A 137 3.81 -8.92 10.34
N ARG A 138 4.04 -9.88 9.43
CA ARG A 138 3.99 -11.32 9.75
C ARG A 138 5.10 -11.70 10.74
N ARG A 139 6.34 -11.27 10.52
CA ARG A 139 7.46 -11.54 11.44
C ARG A 139 7.24 -10.95 12.82
N ALA A 140 6.65 -9.76 12.89
CA ALA A 140 6.22 -9.13 14.14
C ALA A 140 5.21 -10.00 14.91
N ALA A 141 4.24 -10.58 14.20
CA ALA A 141 3.27 -11.49 14.81
C ALA A 141 3.90 -12.81 15.29
N GLU A 142 4.84 -13.38 14.52
CA GLU A 142 5.54 -14.63 14.89
C GLU A 142 6.45 -14.45 16.11
N ARG A 143 7.12 -13.31 16.25
CA ARG A 143 8.01 -13.01 17.40
C ARG A 143 7.31 -13.06 18.75
N ASN A 144 6.02 -12.77 18.79
CA ASN A 144 5.22 -12.78 20.00
C ASN A 144 4.38 -14.07 20.15
N SER A 145 4.61 -15.07 19.29
CA SER A 145 3.95 -16.37 19.44
C SER A 145 4.54 -17.17 20.61
N PRO A 146 3.73 -17.90 21.39
CA PRO A 146 4.21 -18.70 22.52
C PRO A 146 5.29 -19.70 22.11
N LEU A 147 5.14 -20.28 20.91
CA LEU A 147 6.05 -21.28 20.36
C LEU A 147 7.43 -20.69 20.02
N PHE A 148 7.46 -19.46 19.48
CA PHE A 148 8.72 -18.75 19.22
C PHE A 148 9.42 -18.32 20.52
N LEU A 149 8.67 -17.87 21.52
CA LEU A 149 9.20 -17.52 22.83
C LEU A 149 9.81 -18.76 23.54
N ALA A 150 9.10 -19.89 23.51
CA ALA A 150 9.60 -21.16 24.03
C ALA A 150 10.89 -21.61 23.32
N ALA A 151 10.94 -21.55 21.99
CA ALA A 151 12.13 -21.90 21.23
C ALA A 151 13.33 -20.98 21.54
N ARG A 152 13.12 -19.67 21.74
CA ARG A 152 14.19 -18.75 22.17
C ARG A 152 14.68 -19.05 23.59
N ALA A 153 13.78 -19.36 24.52
CA ALA A 153 14.14 -19.71 25.90
C ALA A 153 15.02 -20.97 25.94
N VAL A 154 14.63 -22.02 25.23
CA VAL A 154 15.42 -23.27 25.12
C VAL A 154 16.80 -23.01 24.54
N ASN A 155 16.89 -22.21 23.47
CA ASN A 155 18.18 -21.87 22.85
C ASN A 155 19.07 -21.01 23.78
N ALA A 156 18.48 -20.08 24.54
CA ALA A 156 19.21 -19.27 25.51
C ALA A 156 19.81 -20.13 26.62
N VAL A 157 19.02 -21.04 27.21
CA VAL A 157 19.50 -22.01 28.21
C VAL A 157 20.61 -22.89 27.65
N GLY A 158 20.43 -23.44 26.44
CA GLY A 158 21.47 -24.25 25.79
C GLY A 158 22.74 -23.48 25.42
N SER A 159 22.67 -22.16 25.26
CA SER A 159 23.84 -21.31 25.02
C SER A 159 24.58 -20.97 26.32
N ASP A 160 23.86 -20.81 27.43
CA ASP A 160 24.43 -20.53 28.75
C ASP A 160 25.13 -21.77 29.33
N LEU A 161 24.53 -22.94 29.16
CA LEU A 161 25.17 -24.22 29.52
C LEU A 161 26.47 -24.49 28.74
N ARG A 162 26.58 -24.01 27.49
CA ARG A 162 27.80 -24.10 26.69
C ARG A 162 28.87 -23.08 27.05
N ARG A 163 28.51 -22.02 27.79
CA ARG A 163 29.43 -20.96 28.25
C ARG A 163 29.94 -21.16 29.67
N ARG A 164 29.38 -22.09 30.44
CA ARG A 164 29.97 -22.46 31.73
C ARG A 164 31.34 -23.10 31.48
N PRO A 165 32.43 -22.57 32.06
CA PRO A 165 33.71 -23.24 31.98
C PRO A 165 33.55 -24.61 32.64
N ALA A 166 34.06 -25.66 31.99
CA ALA A 166 34.19 -26.96 32.62
C ALA A 166 35.12 -26.77 33.83
N GLY A 167 34.52 -26.61 35.01
CA GLY A 167 35.24 -26.52 36.27
C GLY A 167 35.92 -27.86 36.51
N GLY A 168 37.16 -27.98 36.04
CA GLY A 168 38.05 -29.05 36.43
C GLY A 168 38.34 -28.90 37.91
N GLU A 169 37.89 -29.89 38.67
CA GLU A 169 38.33 -30.16 40.03
C GLU A 169 39.87 -30.09 40.08
N ARG A 170 40.41 -29.13 40.83
CA ARG A 170 41.73 -29.31 41.44
C ARG A 170 41.48 -29.46 42.93
N SER A 171 41.60 -30.71 43.36
CA SER A 171 41.73 -31.15 44.73
C SER A 171 42.69 -30.26 45.52
N ALA A 172 42.24 -29.87 46.71
CA ALA A 172 42.98 -29.12 47.72
C ALA A 172 44.23 -29.90 48.20
N PRO A 173 45.21 -29.22 48.82
CA PRO A 173 46.61 -29.64 48.91
C PRO A 173 46.88 -30.88 49.77
#